data_AF-A0A7W7EJL2-F1
#
_entry.id   AF-A0A7W7EJL2-F1
#
_cell.length_a   1.000
_cell.length_b   1.000
_cell.length_c   1.000
_cell.angle_alpha   90.00
_cell.angle_beta   90.00
_cell.angle_gamma   90.00
#
_symmetry.space_group_name_H-M   'P 1'
#
loop_
_entity.id
_entity.type
_entity.pdbx_description
1 polymer ?
#
loop_
_entity_poly.entity_id
_entity_poly.type
_entity_poly.pdbx_seq_one_letter_code
_entity_poly.pdbx_strand_id
1 'polypeptide(L)' 'MLQLIVLENPPTHLLLGRDAISLVREKLGLLKGEFDAWEQVSASTDFE' A
#
# COMPACT_ATOMS: atom_id res chain seq x y z
N MET A 1 -19.55 0.30 10.51
CA MET A 1 -19.12 1.66 10.13
C MET A 1 -19.11 2.64 11.29
N LEU A 2 -20.14 2.69 12.16
CA LEU A 2 -20.16 3.59 13.33
C LEU A 2 -18.97 3.44 14.30
N GLN A 3 -18.34 2.28 14.36
CA GLN A 3 -17.15 2.03 15.19
C GLN A 3 -15.89 2.80 14.71
N LEU A 4 -15.80 3.18 13.43
CA LEU A 4 -14.65 3.96 12.93
C LEU A 4 -14.62 5.39 13.41
N ILE A 5 -15.79 5.95 13.71
CA ILE A 5 -15.93 7.34 14.20
C ILE A 5 -15.36 7.47 15.62
N VAL A 6 -15.22 6.36 16.34
CA VAL A 6 -14.72 6.30 17.72
C VAL A 6 -13.25 5.89 17.78
N LEU A 7 -12.60 5.59 16.65
CA LEU A 7 -11.18 5.26 16.62
C LEU A 7 -10.35 6.53 16.76
N GLU A 8 -9.44 6.56 17.74
CA GLU A 8 -8.50 7.67 17.93
C GLU A 8 -7.59 7.88 16.70
N ASN A 9 -7.32 6.82 15.94
CA ASN A 9 -6.56 6.85 14.69
C ASN A 9 -7.27 6.00 13.63
N PRO A 10 -8.26 6.56 12.91
CA PRO A 10 -8.93 5.81 11.85
C PRO A 10 -7.98 5.59 10.66
N PRO A 11 -8.10 4.45 9.95
CA PRO A 11 -7.32 4.19 8.75
C PRO A 11 -7.70 5.18 7.63
N THR A 12 -6.70 5.72 6.93
CA THR A 12 -6.91 6.60 5.76
C THR A 12 -7.70 5.91 4.65
N HIS A 13 -7.51 4.60 4.49
CA HIS A 13 -8.26 3.77 3.53
C HIS A 13 -8.83 2.53 4.23
N LEU A 14 -10.15 2.42 4.22
CA LEU A 14 -10.87 1.26 4.74
C LEU A 14 -11.37 0.40 3.59
N LEU A 15 -10.87 -0.83 3.50
CA LEU A 15 -11.33 -1.81 2.51
C LEU A 15 -12.55 -2.55 3.05
N LEU A 16 -13.65 -2.51 2.30
CA LEU A 16 -14.90 -3.13 2.67
C LEU A 16 -15.12 -4.39 1.83
N GLY A 17 -15.10 -5.54 2.50
CA GLY A 17 -15.27 -6.85 1.86
C GLY A 17 -13.95 -7.55 1.52
N ARG A 18 -14.01 -8.88 1.43
CA ARG A 18 -12.84 -9.74 1.18
C ARG A 18 -12.23 -9.49 -0.20
N ASP A 19 -13.07 -9.25 -1.21
CA ASP A 19 -12.61 -9.03 -2.58
C ASP A 19 -11.80 -7.73 -2.69
N ALA A 20 -12.28 -6.66 -2.05
CA ALA A 20 -11.55 -5.39 -2.00
C ALA A 20 -10.18 -5.55 -1.33
N ILE A 21 -10.08 -6.36 -0.27
CA ILE A 21 -8.81 -6.67 0.39
C ILE A 21 -7.88 -7.44 -0.55
N SER A 22 -8.38 -8.46 -1.23
CA SER A 22 -7.59 -9.26 -2.18
C SER A 22 -7.05 -8.43 -3.33
N LEU A 23 -7.90 -7.60 -3.95
CA LEU A 23 -7.50 -6.75 -5.08
C LEU A 23 -6.42 -5.73 -4.71
N VAL A 24 -6.54 -5.10 -3.53
CA VAL A 24 -5.53 -4.14 -3.07
C VAL A 24 -4.23 -4.85 -2.72
N ARG A 25 -4.28 -6.04 -2.10
CA ARG A 25 -3.07 -6.83 -1.81
C ARG A 25 -2.34 -7.23 -3.08
N GLU A 26 -3.07 -7.67 -4.10
CA GLU A 26 -2.50 -8.01 -5.40
C GLU A 26 -1.82 -6.79 -6.03
N LYS A 27 -2.53 -5.65 -6.09
CA LYS A 27 -1.97 -4.39 -6.62
C LYS A 27 -0.70 -3.95 -5.90
N LEU A 28 -0.69 -4.01 -4.56
CA LEU A 28 0.48 -3.66 -3.77
C LEU A 28 1.65 -4.63 -4.01
N GLY A 29 1.36 -5.92 -4.21
CA GLY A 29 2.37 -6.93 -4.54
C GLY A 29 3.03 -6.66 -5.89
N LEU A 30 2.23 -6.35 -6.91
CA LEU A 30 2.74 -5.97 -8.24
C LEU A 30 3.61 -4.72 -8.17
N LEU A 31 3.12 -3.66 -7.51
CA LEU A 31 3.84 -2.41 -7.35
C LEU A 31 5.16 -2.59 -6.59
N LYS A 32 5.14 -3.40 -5.53
CA LYS A 32 6.36 -3.75 -4.80
C LYS A 32 7.36 -4.48 -5.69
N GLY A 33 6.90 -5.44 -6.50
CA GLY A 33 7.77 -6.15 -7.44
C GLY A 33 8.42 -5.21 -8.46
N GLU A 34 7.69 -4.19 -8.92
CA GLU A 34 8.26 -3.13 -9.76
C GLU A 34 9.32 -2.32 -9.02
N PHE A 35 9.07 -1.92 -7.77
CA PHE A 35 10.05 -1.18 -6.97
C PHE A 35 11.32 -2.01 -6.75
N ASP A 36 11.19 -3.27 -6.35
CA ASP A 36 12.31 -4.18 -6.12
C ASP A 36 13.14 -4.38 -7.41
N ALA A 37 12.48 -4.42 -8.58
CA ALA A 37 13.17 -4.56 -9.87
C ALA A 37 13.98 -3.30 -10.26
N TRP A 38 13.56 -2.12 -9.83
CA TRP A 38 14.16 -0.84 -10.19
C TRP A 38 14.92 -0.16 -9.04
N GLU A 39 15.08 -0.82 -7.90
CA GLU A 39 15.72 -0.28 -6.70
C GLU A 39 17.15 0.22 -6.99
N GLN A 40 17.98 -0.61 -7.64
CA GLN A 40 19.37 -0.24 -7.94
C GLN A 40 19.48 0.99 -8.84
N VAL A 41 18.63 1.08 -9.87
CA VAL A 41 18.61 2.24 -10.78
C VAL A 41 18.13 3.47 -10.05
N SER A 42 17.11 3.33 -9.19
CA SER A 42 16.56 4.44 -8.42
C SER A 42 17.57 4.97 -7.40
N ALA A 43 18.23 4.08 -6.65
CA ALA A 43 19.28 4.42 -5.68
C ALA A 43 20.56 4.98 -6.35
N SER A 44 20.82 4.64 -7.62
CA SER A 44 21.97 5.20 -8.35
C SER A 44 21.89 6.72 -8.60
N THR A 45 20.73 7.33 -8.34
CA THR A 45 20.52 8.78 -8.45
C THR A 45 20.75 9.54 -7.15
N ASP A 46 21.13 8.84 -6.08
CA ASP A 46 21.53 9.50 -4.84
C ASP A 46 22.83 10.28 -5.09
N PHE A 47 22.78 11.57 -4.78
CA PHE A 47 23.94 12.46 -4.81
C PHE A 47 24.61 12.37 -3.43
N GLU A 48 25.76 11.71 -3.32
CA GLU A 48 26.70 11.96 -2.20
C GLU A 48 27.30 13.37 -2.29
#